data_AF-A0A3Q9HSE0-F1
#
_entry.id   AF-A0A3Q9HSE0-F1
#
_cell.length_a   1.000
_cell.length_b   1.000
_cell.length_c   1.000
_cell.angle_alpha   90.00
_cell.angle_beta   90.00
_cell.angle_gamma   90.00
#
_symmetry.space_group_name_H-M   'P 1'
#
loop_
_entity.id
_entity.type
_entity.pdbx_description
1 polymer ?
#
loop_
_entity_poly.entity_id
_entity_poly.type
_entity_poly.pdbx_seq_one_letter_code
_entity_poly.pdbx_strand_id
1 'polypeptide(L)'
;MKDNYFEAYYFRLFDAKALMEKGRYEGAIYIGGYAVECLLKWAFKRLFGVSFMDFIKEIDGDNKVKYHNLEFLSTIIIEKIPSLKKNLTLRRNRLLEEWRPSFRYQGSLVHIFDKYGAGKGYRETIEVFCNDFLKEVEAFCNNVRRAVEEYEGRRRR
;
A
#
# COMPACT_ATOMS: atom_id res chain seq x y z
N MET A 1 8.04 -14.32 16.55
CA MET A 1 8.08 -14.32 15.07
C MET A 1 8.88 -13.10 14.65
N LYS A 2 9.99 -13.24 13.92
CA LYS A 2 10.69 -12.05 13.38
C LYS A 2 9.75 -11.42 12.34
N ASP A 3 9.26 -10.22 12.60
CA ASP A 3 8.44 -9.46 11.65
C ASP A 3 9.21 -9.19 10.35
N ASN A 4 9.20 -10.12 9.40
CA ASN A 4 9.84 -9.93 8.10
C ASN A 4 8.86 -9.29 7.11
N TYR A 5 8.39 -8.09 7.46
CA TYR A 5 7.48 -7.31 6.62
C TYR A 5 8.07 -6.98 5.24
N PHE A 6 9.40 -6.94 5.13
CA PHE A 6 10.07 -6.67 3.85
C PHE A 6 9.94 -7.85 2.88
N GLU A 7 10.21 -9.06 3.35
CA GLU A 7 10.01 -10.28 2.57
C GLU A 7 8.53 -10.49 2.23
N ALA A 8 7.64 -10.25 3.21
CA ALA A 8 6.20 -10.32 2.98
C ALA A 8 5.74 -9.35 1.87
N TYR A 9 6.27 -8.13 1.83
CA TYR A 9 6.01 -7.19 0.74
C TYR A 9 6.37 -7.77 -0.64
N TYR A 10 7.57 -8.35 -0.79
CA TYR A 10 8.01 -8.93 -2.07
C TYR A 10 7.10 -10.07 -2.53
N PHE A 11 6.77 -11.00 -1.63
CA PHE A 11 5.89 -12.11 -1.99
C PHE A 11 4.49 -11.64 -2.34
N ARG A 12 3.93 -10.67 -1.62
CA ARG A 12 2.60 -10.13 -1.95
C ARG A 12 2.60 -9.41 -3.29
N LEU A 13 3.62 -8.61 -3.57
CA LEU A 13 3.70 -7.95 -4.87
C LEU A 13 3.86 -8.96 -6.01
N PHE A 14 4.63 -10.03 -5.80
CA PHE A 14 4.77 -11.11 -6.76
C PHE A 14 3.44 -11.85 -7.00
N ASP A 15 2.76 -12.25 -5.92
CA ASP A 15 1.45 -12.91 -5.96
C ASP A 15 0.41 -12.03 -6.70
N ALA A 16 0.41 -10.72 -6.45
CA ALA A 16 -0.51 -9.79 -7.09
C ALA A 16 -0.32 -9.76 -8.62
N LYS A 17 0.93 -9.75 -9.09
CA LYS A 17 1.26 -9.81 -10.53
C LYS A 17 0.82 -11.15 -11.14
N ALA A 18 1.08 -12.25 -10.47
CA ALA A 18 0.66 -13.58 -10.93
C ALA A 18 -0.88 -13.67 -11.04
N LEU A 19 -1.62 -13.09 -10.08
CA LEU A 19 -3.08 -13.03 -10.13
C LEU A 19 -3.58 -12.17 -11.31
N MET A 20 -2.93 -11.04 -11.58
CA MET A 20 -3.25 -10.20 -12.74
C MET A 20 -3.07 -10.98 -14.05
N GLU A 21 -1.94 -11.68 -14.22
CA GLU A 21 -1.65 -12.48 -15.41
C GLU A 21 -2.66 -13.62 -15.64
N LYS A 22 -3.30 -14.11 -14.57
CA LYS A 22 -4.37 -15.12 -14.62
C LYS A 22 -5.78 -14.53 -14.75
N GLY A 23 -5.90 -13.21 -14.92
CA GLY A 23 -7.20 -12.53 -15.02
C GLY A 23 -7.99 -12.51 -13.72
N ARG A 24 -7.32 -12.66 -12.57
CA ARG A 24 -7.92 -12.65 -11.22
C ARG A 24 -7.75 -11.27 -10.60
N TYR A 25 -8.33 -10.27 -11.24
CA TYR A 25 -8.02 -8.85 -11.00
C TYR A 25 -8.38 -8.37 -9.58
N GLU A 26 -9.51 -8.77 -9.03
CA GLU A 26 -9.90 -8.40 -7.65
C GLU A 26 -8.90 -8.94 -6.63
N GLY A 27 -8.46 -10.19 -6.83
CA GLY A 27 -7.42 -10.81 -6.02
C GLY A 27 -6.09 -10.07 -6.14
N ALA A 28 -5.71 -9.69 -7.35
CA ALA A 28 -4.50 -8.92 -7.61
C ALA A 28 -4.53 -7.55 -6.91
N ILE A 29 -5.64 -6.82 -6.99
CA ILE A 29 -5.85 -5.53 -6.31
C ILE A 29 -5.78 -5.71 -4.78
N TYR A 30 -6.46 -6.73 -4.26
CA TYR A 30 -6.48 -7.03 -2.83
C TYR A 30 -5.07 -7.29 -2.31
N ILE A 31 -4.35 -8.21 -2.93
CA ILE A 31 -2.99 -8.58 -2.54
C ILE A 31 -1.99 -7.43 -2.77
N GLY A 32 -2.16 -6.65 -3.83
CA GLY A 32 -1.32 -5.48 -4.12
C GLY A 32 -1.38 -4.43 -3.01
N GLY A 33 -2.56 -4.14 -2.45
CA GLY A 33 -2.65 -3.25 -1.30
C GLY A 33 -2.06 -3.81 0.00
N TYR A 34 -2.09 -5.14 0.20
CA TYR A 34 -1.33 -5.77 1.29
C TYR A 34 0.18 -5.63 1.12
N ALA A 35 0.70 -5.64 -0.11
CA ALA A 35 2.11 -5.39 -0.36
C ALA A 35 2.51 -3.98 0.12
N VAL A 36 1.68 -2.96 -0.16
CA VAL A 36 1.86 -1.59 0.36
C VAL A 36 1.87 -1.57 1.88
N GLU A 37 0.92 -2.24 2.52
CA GLU A 37 0.84 -2.29 3.99
C GLU A 37 2.08 -2.92 4.62
N CYS A 38 2.52 -4.07 4.09
CA CYS A 38 3.74 -4.75 4.55
C CYS A 38 4.95 -3.82 4.44
N LEU A 39 5.15 -3.17 3.29
CA LEU A 39 6.29 -2.27 3.13
C LEU A 39 6.24 -1.09 4.09
N LEU A 40 5.06 -0.49 4.29
CA LEU A 40 4.92 0.62 5.22
C LEU A 40 5.19 0.21 6.68
N LYS A 41 4.78 -1.01 7.09
CA LYS A 41 5.10 -1.56 8.41
C LYS A 41 6.61 -1.81 8.58
N TRP A 42 7.27 -2.27 7.52
CA TRP A 42 8.73 -2.35 7.49
C TRP A 42 9.37 -0.96 7.63
N ALA A 43 8.92 0.02 6.83
CA ALA A 43 9.43 1.39 6.88
C ALA A 43 9.27 2.00 8.28
N PHE A 44 8.10 1.80 8.90
CA PHE A 44 7.84 2.24 10.26
C PHE A 44 8.88 1.68 11.24
N LYS A 45 9.09 0.36 11.23
CA LYS A 45 10.06 -0.28 12.11
C LYS A 45 11.48 0.26 11.93
N ARG A 46 11.89 0.55 10.69
CA ARG A 46 13.20 1.14 10.39
C ARG A 46 13.34 2.58 10.91
N LEU A 47 12.29 3.39 10.77
CA LEU A 47 12.33 4.81 11.13
C LEU A 47 12.15 5.09 12.63
N PHE A 48 11.38 4.25 13.31
CA PHE A 48 10.99 4.46 14.71
C PHE A 48 11.63 3.47 15.68
N GLY A 49 12.25 2.39 15.18
CA GLY A 49 12.92 1.39 16.02
C GLY A 49 11.98 0.44 16.77
N VAL A 50 10.66 0.58 16.61
CA VAL A 50 9.62 -0.25 17.23
C VAL A 50 8.72 -0.86 16.17
N SER A 51 8.14 -2.04 16.42
CA SER A 51 7.18 -2.61 15.46
C SER A 51 5.90 -1.76 15.44
N PHE A 52 5.24 -1.68 14.29
CA PHE A 52 3.96 -0.97 14.21
C PHE A 52 2.89 -1.61 15.11
N MET A 53 2.94 -2.93 15.30
CA MET A 53 1.98 -3.63 16.16
C MET A 53 2.17 -3.29 17.63
N ASP A 54 3.42 -3.17 18.08
CA ASP A 54 3.72 -2.77 19.45
C ASP A 54 3.35 -1.30 19.67
N PHE A 55 3.69 -0.43 18.71
CA PHE A 55 3.29 0.98 18.71
C PHE A 55 1.78 1.14 18.83
N ILE A 56 0.98 0.45 17.99
CA ILE A 56 -0.48 0.55 18.07
C ILE A 56 -1.01 0.05 19.42
N LYS A 57 -0.50 -1.06 19.95
CA LYS A 57 -0.93 -1.57 21.27
C LYS A 57 -0.69 -0.56 22.40
N GLU A 58 0.39 0.23 22.32
CA GLU A 58 0.70 1.25 23.32
C GLU A 58 -0.23 2.47 23.27
N ILE A 59 -0.66 2.88 22.07
CA ILE A 59 -1.44 4.12 21.89
C ILE A 59 -2.95 3.85 21.92
N ASP A 60 -3.33 2.64 21.53
CA ASP A 60 -4.71 2.24 21.32
C ASP A 60 -5.03 1.01 22.16
N GLY A 61 -4.95 1.19 23.49
CA GLY A 61 -5.28 0.17 24.49
C GLY A 61 -6.69 -0.44 24.36
N ASP A 62 -7.57 0.20 23.57
CA ASP A 62 -8.95 -0.23 23.28
C ASP A 62 -9.12 -0.84 21.86
N ASN A 63 -8.07 -0.99 21.04
CA ASN A 63 -8.12 -1.50 19.66
C ASN A 63 -9.08 -0.76 18.70
N LYS A 64 -9.29 0.55 18.87
CA LYS A 64 -10.14 1.38 17.98
C LYS A 64 -9.47 1.69 16.64
N VAL A 65 -8.15 1.79 16.61
CA VAL A 65 -7.32 1.94 15.42
C VAL A 65 -7.19 0.58 14.74
N LYS A 66 -7.94 0.39 13.66
CA LYS A 66 -7.82 -0.80 12.82
C LYS A 66 -6.37 -0.94 12.32
N TYR A 67 -5.74 -2.09 12.60
CA TYR A 67 -4.33 -2.44 12.27
C TYR A 67 -3.94 -2.36 10.77
N HIS A 68 -4.91 -2.07 9.91
CA HIS A 68 -4.81 -1.99 8.45
C HIS A 68 -5.15 -0.58 7.92
N ASN A 69 -4.99 0.45 8.76
CA ASN A 69 -5.21 1.83 8.37
C ASN A 69 -3.99 2.36 7.59
N LEU A 70 -3.99 2.13 6.27
CA LEU A 70 -2.98 2.64 5.36
C LEU A 70 -2.84 4.16 5.42
N GLU A 71 -3.93 4.90 5.62
CA GLU A 71 -3.90 6.35 5.67
C GLU A 71 -3.08 6.84 6.86
N PHE A 72 -3.36 6.29 8.04
CA PHE A 72 -2.61 6.60 9.26
C PHE A 72 -1.14 6.23 9.11
N LEU A 73 -0.86 4.99 8.69
CA LEU A 73 0.51 4.48 8.58
C LEU A 73 1.33 5.27 7.54
N SER A 74 0.78 5.52 6.35
CA SER A 74 1.47 6.27 5.31
C SER A 74 1.68 7.75 5.69
N THR A 75 0.75 8.36 6.43
CA THR A 75 0.90 9.73 6.92
C THR A 75 2.09 9.85 7.86
N ILE A 76 2.20 8.97 8.86
CA ILE A 76 3.32 8.98 9.80
C ILE A 76 4.68 8.83 9.07
N ILE A 77 4.76 7.94 8.07
CA ILE A 77 5.99 7.75 7.29
C ILE A 77 6.34 9.00 6.48
N ILE A 78 5.36 9.59 5.79
CA ILE A 78 5.58 10.79 4.97
C ILE A 78 6.01 11.99 5.83
N GLU A 79 5.44 12.14 7.02
CA GLU A 79 5.83 13.21 7.96
C GLU A 79 7.25 13.02 8.49
N LYS A 80 7.67 11.78 8.73
CA LYS A 80 9.02 11.47 9.23
C LYS A 80 10.13 11.71 8.21
N ILE A 81 9.83 11.58 6.92
CA ILE A 81 10.79 11.79 5.83
C ILE A 81 10.26 12.90 4.91
N PRO A 82 10.57 14.18 5.17
CA PRO A 82 10.02 15.31 4.42
C PRO A 82 10.30 15.28 2.91
N SER A 83 11.37 14.62 2.47
CA SER A 83 11.65 14.42 1.03
C SER A 83 10.57 13.60 0.31
N LEU A 84 9.69 12.91 1.05
CA LEU A 84 8.56 12.17 0.53
C LEU A 84 7.32 13.03 0.26
N LYS A 85 7.21 14.21 0.86
CA LYS A 85 5.95 14.97 0.90
C LYS A 85 5.35 15.24 -0.47
N LYS A 86 6.11 15.65 -1.48
CA LYS A 86 5.49 16.13 -2.73
C LYS A 86 5.01 14.98 -3.63
N ASN A 87 5.86 13.98 -3.86
CA ASN A 87 5.54 12.89 -4.80
C ASN A 87 4.76 11.73 -4.16
N LEU A 88 4.99 11.40 -2.89
CA LEU A 88 4.28 10.29 -2.25
C LEU A 88 2.90 10.68 -1.74
N THR A 89 2.63 11.95 -1.42
CA THR A 89 1.27 12.36 -1.00
C THR A 89 0.25 12.14 -2.12
N LEU A 90 0.60 12.51 -3.36
CA LEU A 90 -0.28 12.29 -4.51
C LEU A 90 -0.51 10.79 -4.77
N ARG A 91 0.57 9.99 -4.74
CA ARG A 91 0.52 8.53 -4.94
C ARG A 91 -0.25 7.82 -3.83
N ARG A 92 -0.03 8.22 -2.58
CA ARG A 92 -0.80 7.77 -1.41
C ARG A 92 -2.28 8.04 -1.62
N ASN A 93 -2.65 9.27 -1.99
CA ASN A 93 -4.05 9.64 -2.14
C ASN A 93 -4.74 8.79 -3.21
N ARG A 94 -4.06 8.53 -4.34
CA ARG A 94 -4.56 7.61 -5.38
C ARG A 94 -4.75 6.20 -4.84
N LEU A 95 -3.75 5.64 -4.16
CA LEU A 95 -3.84 4.29 -3.57
C LEU A 95 -4.94 4.19 -2.51
N LEU A 96 -5.15 5.22 -1.68
CA LEU A 96 -6.21 5.22 -0.67
C LEU A 96 -7.60 5.35 -1.30
N GLU A 97 -7.71 6.12 -2.39
CA GLU A 97 -8.93 6.24 -3.15
C GLU A 97 -9.30 4.94 -3.87
N GLU A 98 -8.30 4.24 -4.39
CA GLU A 98 -8.45 3.03 -5.20
C GLU A 98 -8.45 1.73 -4.37
N TRP A 99 -7.95 1.75 -3.12
CA TRP A 99 -7.93 0.60 -2.21
C TRP A 99 -8.76 0.86 -0.93
N ARG A 100 -10.00 1.29 -1.14
CA ARG A 100 -10.96 1.54 -0.04
C ARG A 100 -11.42 0.24 0.63
N PRO A 101 -11.82 0.28 1.92
CA PRO A 101 -12.48 -0.84 2.58
C PRO A 101 -13.65 -1.44 1.80
N SER A 102 -14.42 -0.62 1.07
CA SER A 102 -15.54 -1.10 0.24
C SER A 102 -15.10 -2.05 -0.87
N PHE A 103 -13.90 -1.92 -1.44
CA PHE A 103 -13.36 -2.95 -2.33
C PHE A 103 -12.99 -4.23 -1.59
N ARG A 104 -12.37 -4.07 -0.41
CA ARG A 104 -11.88 -5.21 0.38
C ARG A 104 -13.01 -6.12 0.85
N TYR A 105 -14.19 -5.56 1.12
CA TYR A 105 -15.28 -6.28 1.79
C TYR A 105 -16.61 -6.34 1.01
N GLN A 106 -16.84 -5.42 0.07
CA GLN A 106 -18.13 -5.32 -0.63
C GLN A 106 -18.00 -5.52 -2.15
N GLY A 107 -16.78 -5.64 -2.69
CA GLY A 107 -16.56 -5.86 -4.12
C GLY A 107 -17.15 -4.77 -5.03
N SER A 108 -17.44 -3.59 -4.49
CA SER A 108 -18.12 -2.53 -5.23
C SER A 108 -17.13 -1.80 -6.14
N LEU A 109 -17.17 -2.14 -7.42
CA LEU A 109 -16.34 -1.55 -8.48
C LEU A 109 -17.01 -0.34 -9.15
N VAL A 110 -18.12 0.18 -8.60
CA VAL A 110 -18.94 1.23 -9.23
C VAL A 110 -18.11 2.43 -9.70
N HIS A 111 -17.24 2.95 -8.83
CA HIS A 111 -16.37 4.08 -9.15
C HIS A 111 -15.21 3.76 -10.11
N ILE A 112 -14.86 2.48 -10.31
CA ILE A 112 -13.95 2.09 -11.40
C ILE A 112 -14.65 2.27 -12.74
N PHE A 113 -15.94 1.89 -12.84
CA PHE A 113 -16.69 2.06 -14.08
C PHE A 113 -16.85 3.53 -14.48
N ASP A 114 -17.04 4.42 -13.51
CA ASP A 114 -17.12 5.86 -13.78
C ASP A 114 -15.83 6.43 -14.38
N LYS A 115 -14.66 5.89 -13.99
CA LYS A 115 -13.33 6.38 -14.41
C LYS A 115 -12.75 5.64 -15.62
N TYR A 116 -13.03 4.34 -15.75
CA TYR A 116 -12.40 3.45 -16.74
C TYR A 116 -13.40 2.81 -17.71
N GLY A 117 -14.71 2.91 -17.45
CA GLY A 117 -15.74 2.13 -18.15
C GLY A 117 -16.28 2.74 -19.45
N ALA A 118 -15.84 3.93 -19.85
CA ALA A 118 -16.34 4.60 -21.05
C ALA A 118 -16.10 3.74 -22.32
N GLY A 119 -17.17 3.11 -22.81
CA GLY A 119 -17.16 2.24 -24.00
C GLY A 119 -16.57 0.83 -23.78
N LYS A 120 -16.32 0.41 -22.54
CA LYS A 120 -15.64 -0.86 -22.23
C LYS A 120 -16.54 -1.85 -21.50
N GLY A 121 -16.35 -3.14 -21.79
CA GLY A 121 -16.96 -4.23 -21.02
C GLY A 121 -16.32 -4.39 -19.64
N TYR A 122 -17.04 -5.01 -18.71
CA TYR A 122 -16.60 -5.18 -17.32
C TYR A 122 -15.16 -5.69 -17.18
N ARG A 123 -14.83 -6.74 -17.94
CA ARG A 123 -13.53 -7.40 -17.89
C ARG A 123 -12.38 -6.48 -18.35
N GLU A 124 -12.59 -5.74 -19.43
CA GLU A 124 -11.56 -4.83 -19.96
C GLU A 124 -11.35 -3.66 -18.98
N THR A 125 -12.43 -3.14 -18.42
CA THR A 125 -12.40 -2.07 -17.42
C THR A 125 -11.59 -2.46 -16.19
N ILE A 126 -11.86 -3.63 -15.60
CA ILE A 126 -11.17 -4.08 -14.39
C ILE A 126 -9.71 -4.48 -14.68
N GLU A 127 -9.41 -5.00 -15.88
CA GLU A 127 -8.05 -5.31 -16.30
C GLU A 127 -7.18 -4.07 -16.38
N VAL A 128 -7.66 -3.02 -17.07
CA VAL A 128 -6.93 -1.75 -17.20
C VAL A 128 -6.72 -1.12 -15.83
N PHE A 129 -7.76 -1.08 -15.00
CA PHE A 129 -7.64 -0.57 -13.64
C PHE A 129 -6.62 -1.36 -12.82
N CYS A 130 -6.69 -2.69 -12.83
CA CYS A 130 -5.77 -3.55 -12.08
C CYS A 130 -4.31 -3.31 -12.51
N ASN A 131 -4.05 -3.19 -13.81
CA ASN A 131 -2.72 -2.90 -14.34
C ASN A 131 -2.19 -1.55 -13.81
N ASP A 132 -3.00 -0.50 -13.90
CA ASP A 132 -2.63 0.83 -13.44
C ASP A 132 -2.43 0.89 -11.93
N PHE A 133 -3.31 0.21 -11.18
CA PHE A 133 -3.19 0.07 -9.73
C PHE A 133 -1.88 -0.62 -9.33
N LEU A 134 -1.52 -1.73 -9.97
CA LEU A 134 -0.26 -2.43 -9.64
C LEU A 134 0.98 -1.60 -9.99
N LYS A 135 0.97 -0.85 -11.10
CA LYS A 135 2.04 0.11 -11.41
C LYS A 135 2.18 1.18 -10.34
N GLU A 136 1.06 1.68 -9.82
CA GLU A 136 1.06 2.67 -8.75
C GLU A 136 1.56 2.08 -7.43
N VAL A 137 1.15 0.85 -7.09
CA VAL A 137 1.68 0.09 -5.94
C VAL A 137 3.20 -0.03 -6.03
N GLU A 138 3.74 -0.47 -7.17
CA GLU A 138 5.18 -0.61 -7.38
C GLU A 138 5.92 0.71 -7.24
N ALA A 139 5.41 1.77 -7.89
CA ALA A 139 6.02 3.08 -7.84
C ALA A 139 6.02 3.66 -6.42
N PHE A 140 4.91 3.53 -5.70
CA PHE A 140 4.81 3.93 -4.31
C PHE A 140 5.81 3.16 -3.44
N CYS A 141 5.85 1.83 -3.58
CA CYS A 141 6.72 0.97 -2.80
C CYS A 141 8.20 1.29 -3.03
N ASN A 142 8.62 1.44 -4.28
CA ASN A 142 9.99 1.80 -4.62
C ASN A 142 10.40 3.18 -4.05
N ASN A 143 9.50 4.15 -4.09
CA ASN A 143 9.75 5.48 -3.53
C ASN A 143 9.91 5.45 -2.00
N VAL A 144 9.03 4.72 -1.29
CA VAL A 144 9.15 4.55 0.17
C VAL A 144 10.47 3.86 0.51
N ARG A 145 10.80 2.75 -0.15
CA ARG A 145 12.02 1.98 0.11
C ARG A 145 13.27 2.84 -0.04
N ARG A 146 13.44 3.50 -1.19
CA ARG A 146 14.60 4.34 -1.49
C ARG A 146 14.76 5.44 -0.43
N ALA A 147 13.67 6.05 -0.02
CA ALA A 147 13.71 7.14 0.94
C ALA A 147 14.08 6.72 2.37
N VAL A 148 13.60 5.55 2.81
CA VAL A 148 14.00 4.97 4.09
C VAL A 148 15.51 4.66 4.04
N GLU A 149 15.98 4.03 2.97
CA GLU A 149 17.41 3.72 2.78
C GLU A 149 18.28 5.00 2.78
N GLU A 150 17.86 6.05 2.09
CA GLU A 150 18.53 7.36 2.10
C GLU A 150 18.54 8.01 3.49
N TYR A 151 17.41 7.98 4.20
CA TYR A 151 17.29 8.54 5.55
C TYR A 151 18.22 7.84 6.52
N GLU A 152 18.25 6.52 6.51
CA GLU A 152 19.15 5.73 7.36
C GLU A 152 20.62 5.93 7.00
N GLY A 153 20.93 6.04 5.71
CA GLY A 153 22.27 6.36 5.23
C GLY A 153 22.79 7.70 5.74
N ARG A 154 21.92 8.72 5.84
CA ARG A 154 22.28 10.02 6.44
C ARG A 154 22.48 9.94 7.95
N ARG A 155 21.70 9.14 8.67
CA ARG A 155 21.80 9.00 10.14
C ARG A 155 23.07 8.29 10.61
N ARG A 156 23.70 7.50 9.73
CA ARG A 156 24.95 6.76 10.02
C ARG A 156 26.23 7.56 9.71
N ARG A 157 26.11 8.71 9.07
CA ARG A 157 27.21 9.64 8.77
C ARG A 157 27.25 10.72 9.84
#